data_AF-A0A353R9S2-F1
#
_entry.id   AF-A0A353R9S2-F1
#
_cell.length_a   1.000
_cell.length_b   1.000
_cell.length_c   1.000
_cell.angle_alpha   90.00
_cell.angle_beta   90.00
_cell.angle_gamma   90.00
#
_symmetry.space_group_name_H-M   'P 1'
#
loop_
_entity.id
_entity.type
_entity.pdbx_description
1 polymer ?
#
loop_
_entity_poly.entity_id
_entity_poly.type
_entity_poly.pdbx_seq_one_letter_code
_entity_poly.pdbx_strand_id
1 'polypeptide(L)'
;MSGIRIKKYHIPKTVSAILVMGLMFGVLFLLFYFMTPLVVSIASRLDTVGLEDVPAMLSGSLSQINELIHKLFPSITPSVSFESLIWTEINKFLHPEFFTRFFGSLASFFVNFSVGLFSVVFITFFFLREENMFSNMIMAIVPVKYEERFSNAMKSANDLLFRYFIGILAEVFIMTILISAGLHFITRIEYQLAIVLGLIFGILNIVPYAGPLIAGTIGIIVAVVTSYATSGYSSPSLFIIAMVAIYVGFNMLDTYLIQPLIYSSSIKAHPLEIFLVILLSGYMGGAVGMLVAIPAYTVVRVFA
;
A
#
# COMPACT_ATOMS: atom_id res chain seq x y z
N MET A 1 -5.62 -30.39 -0.36
CA MET A 1 -4.16 -30.59 -0.52
C MET A 1 -3.75 -31.70 0.44
N SER A 2 -3.11 -32.78 -0.03
CA SER A 2 -2.64 -33.87 0.83
C SER A 2 -1.54 -33.38 1.77
N GLY A 3 -1.54 -33.85 3.03
CA GLY A 3 -0.66 -33.37 4.10
C GLY A 3 0.82 -33.24 3.69
N ILE A 4 1.46 -32.17 4.17
CA ILE A 4 2.87 -31.86 3.89
C ILE A 4 3.73 -33.02 4.42
N ARG A 5 4.31 -33.80 3.49
CA ARG A 5 5.28 -34.86 3.81
C ARG A 5 6.69 -34.29 3.68
N ILE A 6 7.33 -33.99 4.81
CA ILE A 6 8.78 -33.75 4.85
C ILE A 6 9.44 -35.10 5.14
N LYS A 7 9.95 -35.75 4.09
CA LYS A 7 10.55 -37.10 4.15
C LYS A 7 9.59 -38.13 4.78
N LYS A 8 9.94 -38.74 5.93
CA LYS A 8 9.16 -39.78 6.62
C LYS A 8 8.15 -39.24 7.65
N TYR A 9 8.13 -37.94 7.92
CA TYR A 9 7.27 -37.37 8.96
C TYR A 9 5.97 -36.80 8.38
N HIS A 10 4.85 -37.20 8.96
CA HIS A 10 3.52 -36.68 8.65
C HIS A 10 3.23 -35.54 9.62
N ILE A 11 3.17 -34.30 9.14
CA ILE A 11 2.83 -33.16 9.99
C ILE A 11 1.31 -33.17 10.22
N PRO A 12 0.82 -33.21 11.46
CA PRO A 12 -0.62 -33.11 11.74
C PRO A 12 -1.18 -31.81 11.17
N LYS A 13 -2.37 -31.84 10.60
CA LYS A 13 -2.98 -30.67 9.91
C LYS A 13 -3.09 -29.44 10.82
N THR A 14 -3.42 -29.66 12.09
CA THR A 14 -3.43 -28.59 13.11
C THR A 14 -2.06 -27.93 13.26
N VAL A 15 -0.97 -28.70 13.19
CA VAL A 15 0.40 -28.17 13.26
C VAL A 15 0.73 -27.37 12.00
N SER A 16 0.34 -27.85 10.81
CA SER A 16 0.50 -27.08 9.57
C SER A 16 -0.29 -25.77 9.60
N ALA A 17 -1.54 -25.80 10.07
CA ALA A 17 -2.37 -24.60 10.24
C ALA A 17 -1.72 -23.62 11.21
N ILE A 18 -1.27 -24.08 12.38
CA ILE A 18 -0.58 -23.23 13.37
C ILE A 18 0.71 -22.64 12.80
N LEU A 19 1.49 -23.40 12.03
CA LEU A 19 2.72 -22.90 11.39
C LEU A 19 2.42 -21.79 10.37
N VAL A 20 1.41 -21.97 9.52
CA VAL A 20 1.00 -20.94 8.54
C VAL A 20 0.50 -19.70 9.27
N MET A 21 -0.33 -19.86 10.30
CA MET A 21 -0.80 -18.75 11.14
C MET A 21 0.38 -18.02 11.81
N GLY A 22 1.35 -18.76 12.35
CA GLY A 22 2.57 -18.20 12.93
C GLY A 22 3.39 -17.42 11.92
N LEU A 23 3.49 -17.90 10.68
CA LEU A 23 4.15 -17.17 9.58
C LEU A 23 3.39 -15.89 9.24
N MET A 24 2.06 -15.93 9.14
CA MET A 24 1.23 -14.73 8.91
C MET A 24 1.43 -13.68 10.01
N PHE A 25 1.39 -14.09 11.29
CA PHE A 25 1.69 -13.19 12.41
C PHE A 25 3.14 -12.70 12.42
N GLY A 26 4.09 -13.54 12.01
CA GLY A 26 5.50 -13.16 11.86
C GLY A 26 5.69 -12.07 10.80
N VAL A 27 5.03 -12.18 9.64
CA VAL A 27 5.04 -11.15 8.60
C VAL A 27 4.41 -9.85 9.10
N LEU A 28 3.25 -9.92 9.76
CA LEU A 28 2.61 -8.75 10.36
C LEU A 28 3.50 -8.09 11.42
N PHE A 29 4.12 -8.89 12.30
CA PHE A 29 5.04 -8.41 13.32
C PHE A 29 6.25 -7.71 12.70
N LEU A 30 6.87 -8.30 11.67
CA LEU A 30 7.98 -7.68 10.94
C LEU A 30 7.56 -6.35 10.33
N LEU A 31 6.37 -6.28 9.72
CA LEU A 31 5.83 -5.03 9.16
C LEU A 31 5.72 -3.95 10.24
N PHE A 32 5.10 -4.23 11.39
CA PHE A 32 5.02 -3.27 12.51
C PHE A 32 6.39 -2.89 13.08
N TYR A 33 7.30 -3.87 13.21
CA TYR A 33 8.65 -3.64 13.69
C TYR A 33 9.42 -2.67 12.78
N PHE A 34 9.35 -2.85 11.46
CA PHE A 34 9.97 -1.93 10.50
C PHE A 34 9.27 -0.57 10.41
N MET A 35 7.96 -0.50 10.67
CA MET A 35 7.22 0.77 10.74
C MET A 35 7.53 1.59 12.00
N THR A 36 7.87 0.93 13.11
CA THR A 36 8.15 1.59 14.39
C THR A 36 9.18 2.73 14.30
N PRO A 37 10.37 2.56 13.68
CA PRO A 37 11.35 3.64 13.57
C PRO A 37 10.83 4.85 12.79
N LEU A 38 9.96 4.66 11.80
CA LEU A 38 9.32 5.78 11.10
C LEU A 38 8.37 6.52 12.03
N VAL A 39 7.49 5.81 12.73
CA VAL A 39 6.54 6.43 13.68
C VAL A 39 7.30 7.18 14.77
N VAL A 40 8.36 6.59 15.32
CA VAL A 40 9.21 7.23 16.33
C VAL A 40 9.98 8.42 15.75
N SER A 41 10.50 8.32 14.52
CA SER A 41 11.20 9.43 13.86
C SER A 41 10.27 10.60 13.58
N ILE A 42 9.02 10.33 13.20
CA ILE A 42 7.99 11.35 13.00
C ILE A 42 7.61 11.95 14.36
N ALA A 43 7.30 11.12 15.36
CA ALA A 43 6.88 11.57 16.69
C ALA A 43 7.97 12.41 17.40
N SER A 44 9.21 11.93 17.42
CA SER A 44 10.34 12.64 18.05
C SER A 44 10.69 13.96 17.34
N ARG A 45 10.45 14.06 16.02
CA ARG A 45 10.63 15.32 15.28
C ARG A 45 9.46 16.28 15.49
N LEU A 46 8.25 15.77 15.71
CA LEU A 46 7.08 16.58 16.08
C LEU A 46 7.14 17.06 17.55
N ASP A 47 7.80 16.31 18.43
CA ASP A 47 8.02 16.74 19.82
C ASP A 47 9.15 17.77 19.95
N THR A 48 10.18 17.70 19.08
CA THR A 48 11.33 18.63 19.11
C THR A 48 11.11 19.88 18.26
N VAL A 49 10.37 19.77 17.16
CA VAL A 49 9.88 20.91 16.38
C VAL A 49 8.45 21.14 16.86
N GLY A 50 8.27 21.98 17.89
CA GLY A 50 6.92 22.29 18.37
C GLY A 50 6.02 22.65 17.19
N LEU A 51 4.74 22.24 17.22
CA LEU A 51 3.79 22.55 16.14
C LEU A 51 3.67 24.07 15.87
N GLU A 52 4.15 24.90 16.79
CA GLU A 52 4.30 26.35 16.71
C GLU A 52 5.43 26.82 15.76
N ASP A 53 6.47 26.01 15.52
CA ASP A 53 7.63 26.33 14.66
C ASP A 53 7.46 25.85 13.21
N VAL A 54 6.60 24.86 12.97
CA VAL A 54 6.28 24.36 11.63
C VAL A 54 5.81 25.49 10.69
N PRO A 55 4.97 26.44 11.13
CA PRO A 55 4.68 27.65 10.36
C PRO A 55 5.95 28.44 9.99
N ALA A 56 6.85 28.68 10.93
CA ALA A 56 8.06 29.46 10.66
C ALA A 56 8.94 28.77 9.58
N MET A 57 9.07 27.43 9.62
CA MET A 57 9.84 26.67 8.63
C MET A 57 9.23 26.66 7.23
N LEU A 58 7.90 26.64 7.14
CA LEU A 58 7.18 26.62 5.86
C LEU A 58 7.09 28.01 5.23
N SER A 59 7.02 29.08 6.03
CA SER A 59 6.92 30.47 5.56
C SER A 59 8.01 30.87 4.57
N GLY A 60 9.27 30.50 4.84
CA GLY A 60 10.41 30.80 3.97
C GLY A 60 10.42 30.01 2.67
N SER A 61 9.82 28.82 2.65
CA SER A 61 9.69 28.00 1.42
C SER A 61 8.49 28.42 0.58
N LEU A 62 7.39 28.82 1.22
CA LEU A 62 6.17 29.28 0.55
C LEU A 62 6.35 30.64 -0.12
N SER A 63 7.13 31.54 0.48
CA SER A 63 7.48 32.83 -0.13
C SER A 63 8.28 32.66 -1.42
N GLN A 64 9.23 31.71 -1.47
CA GLN A 64 9.98 31.37 -2.68
C GLN A 64 9.08 30.82 -3.79
N ILE A 65 8.10 29.97 -3.44
CA ILE A 65 7.11 29.46 -4.39
C ILE A 65 6.22 30.59 -4.92
N ASN A 66 5.79 31.50 -4.04
CA ASN A 66 4.96 32.65 -4.41
C ASN A 66 5.71 33.59 -5.38
N GLU A 67 6.99 33.86 -5.15
CA GLU A 67 7.84 34.63 -6.07
C GLU A 67 8.02 33.92 -7.43
N LEU A 68 8.20 32.60 -7.44
CA LEU A 68 8.39 31.81 -8.66
C LEU A 68 7.11 31.82 -9.51
N ILE A 69 5.94 31.72 -8.87
CA ILE A 69 4.63 31.84 -9.52
C ILE A 69 4.44 33.26 -10.08
N HIS A 70 4.81 34.31 -9.33
CA HIS A 70 4.75 35.70 -9.81
C HIS A 70 5.64 35.96 -11.03
N LYS A 71 6.82 35.33 -11.10
CA LYS A 71 7.72 35.42 -12.26
C LYS A 71 7.20 34.66 -13.48
N LEU A 72 6.55 33.50 -13.29
CA LEU A 72 6.07 32.65 -14.37
C LEU A 72 4.69 33.05 -14.92
N PHE A 73 3.81 33.62 -14.08
CA PHE A 73 2.44 33.97 -14.45
C PHE A 73 2.05 35.38 -13.96
N PRO A 74 2.62 36.46 -14.53
CA PRO A 74 2.39 37.84 -14.08
C PRO A 74 0.93 38.31 -14.18
N SER A 75 0.13 37.66 -15.04
CA SER A 75 -1.25 38.06 -15.35
C SER A 75 -2.31 37.40 -14.45
N ILE A 76 -1.95 36.42 -13.62
CA ILE A 76 -2.87 35.64 -12.76
C ILE A 76 -2.80 36.10 -11.28
N THR A 77 -1.72 36.78 -10.91
CA THR A 77 -1.34 37.11 -9.54
C THR A 77 -1.95 38.34 -8.86
N PRO A 78 -2.61 39.32 -9.51
CA PRO A 78 -3.10 40.50 -8.79
C PRO A 78 -4.18 40.21 -7.73
N SER A 79 -4.85 39.05 -7.79
CA SER A 79 -6.04 38.77 -6.99
C SER A 79 -5.92 37.58 -6.02
N VAL A 80 -4.89 36.73 -6.12
CA VAL A 80 -4.79 35.51 -5.31
C VAL A 80 -3.40 35.38 -4.69
N SER A 81 -3.27 35.64 -3.39
CA SER A 81 -2.06 35.31 -2.64
C SER A 81 -2.05 33.82 -2.31
N PHE A 82 -1.30 33.04 -3.07
CA PHE A 82 -1.09 31.61 -2.82
C PHE A 82 -0.66 31.31 -1.38
N GLU A 83 0.12 32.22 -0.81
CA GLU A 83 0.54 32.18 0.58
C GLU A 83 -0.65 32.12 1.56
N SER A 84 -1.68 32.94 1.38
CA SER A 84 -2.83 32.96 2.29
C SER A 84 -3.71 31.70 2.18
N LEU A 85 -3.86 31.18 0.96
CA LEU A 85 -4.59 29.93 0.71
C LEU A 85 -3.89 28.74 1.35
N ILE A 86 -2.57 28.66 1.20
CA ILE A 86 -1.77 27.58 1.77
C ILE A 86 -1.68 27.71 3.29
N TRP A 87 -1.56 28.93 3.84
CA TRP A 87 -1.61 29.16 5.29
C TRP A 87 -2.92 28.70 5.93
N THR A 88 -4.03 28.93 5.24
CA THR A 88 -5.36 28.54 5.73
C THR A 88 -5.49 27.01 5.81
N GLU A 89 -4.96 26.27 4.84
CA GLU A 89 -4.97 24.81 4.88
C GLU A 89 -3.93 24.24 5.86
N ILE A 90 -2.72 24.79 5.94
CA ILE A 90 -1.70 24.36 6.92
C ILE A 90 -2.20 24.55 8.35
N ASN A 91 -2.80 25.70 8.68
CA ASN A 91 -3.33 25.94 10.03
C ASN A 91 -4.42 24.92 10.39
N LYS A 92 -5.27 24.51 9.45
CA LYS A 92 -6.24 23.42 9.67
C LYS A 92 -5.60 22.10 10.06
N PHE A 93 -4.45 21.75 9.48
CA PHE A 93 -3.69 20.54 9.84
C PHE A 93 -2.94 20.67 11.17
N LEU A 94 -2.50 21.88 11.55
CA LEU A 94 -1.74 22.12 12.78
C LEU A 94 -2.62 22.34 14.02
N HIS A 95 -3.92 22.59 13.86
CA HIS A 95 -4.83 22.75 14.99
C HIS A 95 -4.91 21.49 15.87
N PRO A 96 -4.96 21.62 17.22
CA PRO A 96 -5.08 20.49 18.14
C PRO A 96 -6.31 19.59 17.88
N GLU A 97 -7.36 20.15 17.29
CA GLU A 97 -8.56 19.41 16.87
C GLU A 97 -8.27 18.41 15.74
N PHE A 98 -7.37 18.73 14.80
CA PHE A 98 -6.95 17.79 13.76
C PHE A 98 -6.28 16.58 14.39
N PHE A 99 -5.33 16.80 15.30
CA PHE A 99 -4.66 15.72 16.03
C PHE A 99 -5.65 14.90 16.85
N THR A 100 -6.55 15.54 17.60
CA THR A 100 -7.57 14.83 18.39
C THR A 100 -8.48 13.96 17.51
N ARG A 101 -8.93 14.47 16.36
CA ARG A 101 -9.73 13.70 15.39
C ARG A 101 -8.91 12.61 14.71
N PHE A 102 -7.66 12.88 14.36
CA PHE A 102 -6.74 11.91 13.76
C PHE A 102 -6.46 10.75 14.71
N PHE A 103 -6.10 11.03 15.97
CA PHE A 103 -5.90 10.01 17.00
C PHE A 103 -7.19 9.26 17.34
N GLY A 104 -8.33 9.94 17.41
CA GLY A 104 -9.64 9.29 17.58
C GLY A 104 -10.02 8.37 16.41
N SER A 105 -9.71 8.79 15.19
CA SER A 105 -9.89 7.99 13.97
C SER A 105 -8.93 6.80 13.92
N LEU A 106 -7.66 6.99 14.28
CA LEU A 106 -6.67 5.91 14.41
C LEU A 106 -7.11 4.89 15.45
N ALA A 107 -7.54 5.32 16.63
CA ALA A 107 -8.04 4.43 17.67
C ALA A 107 -9.24 3.61 17.17
N SER A 108 -10.18 4.27 16.50
CA SER A 108 -11.34 3.60 15.88
C SER A 108 -10.92 2.62 14.78
N PHE A 109 -9.94 3.00 13.95
CA PHE A 109 -9.35 2.12 12.94
C PHE A 109 -8.72 0.89 13.57
N PHE A 110 -7.90 1.03 14.63
CA PHE A 110 -7.28 -0.11 15.31
C PHE A 110 -8.30 -1.03 15.96
N VAL A 111 -9.39 -0.51 16.53
CA VAL A 111 -10.49 -1.34 17.05
C VAL A 111 -11.13 -2.15 15.94
N ASN A 112 -11.55 -1.49 14.85
CA ASN A 112 -12.18 -2.16 13.71
C ASN A 112 -11.24 -3.15 13.03
N PHE A 113 -9.97 -2.77 12.86
CA PHE A 113 -8.91 -3.61 12.33
C PHE A 113 -8.69 -4.84 13.20
N SER A 114 -8.70 -4.70 14.52
CA SER A 114 -8.52 -5.83 15.45
C SER A 114 -9.65 -6.84 15.34
N VAL A 115 -10.91 -6.37 15.26
CA VAL A 115 -12.08 -7.24 15.06
C VAL A 115 -12.01 -7.95 13.70
N GLY A 116 -11.68 -7.22 12.64
CA GLY A 116 -11.50 -7.77 11.30
C GLY A 116 -10.37 -8.79 11.25
N LEU A 117 -9.21 -8.46 11.84
CA LEU A 117 -8.05 -9.34 11.92
C LEU A 117 -8.37 -10.61 12.70
N PHE A 118 -9.06 -10.51 13.85
CA PHE A 118 -9.51 -11.67 14.60
C PHE A 118 -10.41 -12.58 13.75
N SER A 119 -11.37 -11.99 13.02
CA SER A 119 -12.27 -12.74 12.15
C SER A 119 -11.52 -13.45 11.01
N VAL A 120 -10.60 -12.76 10.35
CA VAL A 120 -9.75 -13.34 9.29
C VAL A 120 -8.92 -14.49 9.86
N VAL A 121 -8.24 -14.26 10.98
CA VAL A 121 -7.40 -15.25 11.66
C VAL A 121 -8.21 -16.50 12.03
N PHE A 122 -9.39 -16.31 12.61
CA PHE A 122 -10.28 -17.39 13.01
C PHE A 122 -10.76 -18.19 11.80
N ILE A 123 -11.32 -17.52 10.78
CA ILE A 123 -11.84 -18.19 9.57
C ILE A 123 -10.72 -18.93 8.84
N THR A 124 -9.56 -18.29 8.66
CA THR A 124 -8.39 -18.90 8.01
C THR A 124 -7.91 -20.13 8.77
N PHE A 125 -7.86 -20.09 10.11
CA PHE A 125 -7.49 -21.26 10.91
C PHE A 125 -8.39 -22.47 10.63
N PHE A 126 -9.71 -22.29 10.64
CA PHE A 126 -10.65 -23.39 10.35
C PHE A 126 -10.54 -23.86 8.91
N PHE A 127 -10.41 -22.96 7.93
CA PHE A 127 -10.24 -23.31 6.52
C PHE A 127 -8.94 -24.09 6.26
N LEU A 128 -7.87 -23.79 7.01
CA LEU A 128 -6.59 -24.52 6.93
C LEU A 128 -6.65 -25.86 7.66
N ARG A 129 -7.35 -25.93 8.79
CA ARG A 129 -7.48 -27.15 9.60
C ARG A 129 -8.38 -28.19 8.93
N GLU A 130 -9.48 -27.74 8.34
CA GLU A 130 -10.52 -28.60 7.76
C GLU A 130 -10.40 -28.64 6.24
N GLU A 131 -9.90 -29.78 5.74
CA GLU A 131 -9.73 -29.98 4.30
C GLU A 131 -11.07 -29.88 3.55
N ASN A 132 -11.05 -29.15 2.45
CA ASN A 132 -12.17 -28.97 1.54
C ASN A 132 -13.41 -28.33 2.18
N MET A 133 -13.33 -27.76 3.40
CA MET A 133 -14.49 -27.14 4.06
C MET A 133 -15.15 -26.08 3.16
N PHE A 134 -14.34 -25.17 2.60
CA PHE A 134 -14.81 -24.15 1.66
C PHE A 134 -15.39 -24.75 0.37
N SER A 135 -14.72 -25.75 -0.21
CA SER A 135 -15.18 -26.42 -1.43
C SER A 135 -16.50 -27.15 -1.19
N ASN A 136 -16.65 -27.84 -0.07
CA ASN A 136 -17.85 -28.58 0.29
C ASN A 136 -19.03 -27.63 0.56
N MET A 137 -18.76 -26.49 1.22
CA MET A 137 -19.78 -25.46 1.47
C MET A 137 -20.35 -24.90 0.17
N ILE A 138 -19.50 -24.68 -0.84
CA ILE A 138 -19.93 -24.25 -2.17
C ILE A 138 -20.65 -25.38 -2.91
N MET A 139 -20.10 -26.60 -2.89
CA MET A 139 -20.70 -27.74 -3.61
C MET A 139 -22.08 -28.13 -3.06
N ALA A 140 -22.36 -27.85 -1.79
CA ALA A 140 -23.67 -28.09 -1.17
C ALA A 140 -24.83 -27.32 -1.83
N ILE A 141 -24.56 -26.21 -2.52
CA ILE A 141 -25.56 -25.41 -3.24
C ILE A 141 -25.51 -25.61 -4.77
N VAL A 142 -24.57 -26.41 -5.28
CA VAL A 142 -24.41 -26.67 -6.71
C VAL A 142 -25.27 -27.87 -7.11
N PRO A 143 -26.13 -27.77 -8.14
CA PRO A 143 -26.87 -28.92 -8.64
C PRO A 143 -25.93 -30.01 -9.17
N VAL A 144 -26.23 -31.29 -8.88
CA VAL A 144 -25.40 -32.47 -9.24
C VAL A 144 -24.96 -32.46 -10.71
N LYS A 145 -25.82 -31.97 -11.62
CA LYS A 145 -25.52 -31.85 -13.06
C LYS A 145 -24.28 -30.99 -13.37
N TYR A 146 -23.94 -30.02 -12.52
CA TYR A 146 -22.85 -29.08 -12.72
C TYR A 146 -21.64 -29.34 -11.81
N GLU A 147 -21.69 -30.38 -10.98
CA GLU A 147 -20.72 -30.67 -9.92
C GLU A 147 -19.27 -30.76 -10.45
N GLU A 148 -19.05 -31.52 -11.53
CA GLU A 148 -17.73 -31.67 -12.15
C GLU A 148 -17.21 -30.34 -12.73
N ARG A 149 -18.07 -29.58 -13.42
CA ARG A 149 -17.71 -28.28 -14.00
C ARG A 149 -17.34 -27.28 -12.93
N PHE A 150 -18.12 -27.24 -11.84
CA PHE A 150 -17.89 -26.32 -10.72
C PHE A 150 -16.61 -26.65 -9.96
N SER A 151 -16.34 -27.94 -9.73
CA SER A 151 -15.09 -28.41 -9.12
C SER A 151 -13.87 -28.02 -9.96
N ASN A 152 -13.92 -28.21 -11.28
CA ASN A 152 -12.85 -27.83 -12.19
C ASN A 152 -12.63 -26.31 -12.20
N ALA A 153 -13.71 -25.52 -12.24
CA ALA A 153 -13.65 -24.07 -12.15
C ALA A 153 -13.05 -23.59 -10.82
N MET A 154 -13.45 -24.17 -9.69
CA MET A 154 -12.87 -23.88 -8.37
C MET A 154 -11.36 -24.14 -8.33
N LYS A 155 -10.90 -25.26 -8.91
CA LYS A 155 -9.48 -25.58 -8.99
C LYS A 155 -8.72 -24.56 -9.84
N SER A 156 -9.26 -24.18 -11.00
CA SER A 156 -8.67 -23.15 -11.85
C SER A 156 -8.63 -21.77 -11.16
N ALA A 157 -9.69 -21.38 -10.47
CA ALA A 157 -9.73 -20.14 -9.70
C ALA A 157 -8.67 -20.15 -8.58
N ASN A 158 -8.52 -21.26 -7.87
CA ASN A 158 -7.48 -21.40 -6.84
C ASN A 158 -6.07 -21.28 -7.42
N ASP A 159 -5.78 -21.91 -8.57
CA ASP A 159 -4.47 -21.82 -9.22
C ASP A 159 -4.15 -20.39 -9.70
N LEU A 160 -5.16 -19.67 -10.22
CA LEU A 160 -5.02 -18.28 -10.64
C LEU A 160 -4.80 -17.34 -9.45
N LEU A 161 -5.58 -17.49 -8.38
CA LEU A 161 -5.42 -16.70 -7.15
C LEU A 161 -4.06 -16.96 -6.50
N PHE A 162 -3.59 -18.21 -6.46
CA PHE A 162 -2.29 -18.54 -5.91
C PHE A 162 -1.15 -17.85 -6.68
N ARG A 163 -1.18 -17.89 -8.02
CA ARG A 163 -0.22 -17.17 -8.86
C ARG A 163 -0.30 -15.66 -8.67
N TYR A 164 -1.52 -15.12 -8.56
CA TYR A 164 -1.75 -13.70 -8.32
C TYR A 164 -1.16 -13.23 -6.99
N PHE A 165 -1.43 -13.92 -5.88
CA PHE A 165 -0.90 -13.54 -4.57
C PHE A 165 0.62 -13.69 -4.46
N ILE A 166 1.20 -14.74 -5.07
CA ILE A 166 2.66 -14.84 -5.19
C ILE A 166 3.23 -13.67 -6.00
N GLY A 167 2.54 -13.30 -7.07
CA GLY A 167 2.90 -12.15 -7.88
C GLY A 167 2.93 -10.85 -7.07
N ILE A 168 1.87 -10.58 -6.29
CA ILE A 168 1.81 -9.44 -5.38
C ILE A 168 2.97 -9.45 -4.38
N LEU A 169 3.25 -10.59 -3.75
CA LEU A 169 4.33 -10.68 -2.77
C LEU A 169 5.70 -10.40 -3.42
N ALA A 170 5.92 -10.91 -4.63
CA ALA A 170 7.12 -10.63 -5.40
C ALA A 170 7.20 -9.15 -5.80
N GLU A 171 6.10 -8.55 -6.24
CA GLU A 171 6.01 -7.14 -6.61
C GLU A 171 6.32 -6.23 -5.42
N VAL A 172 5.66 -6.45 -4.28
CA VAL A 172 5.90 -5.69 -3.04
C VAL A 172 7.37 -5.75 -2.65
N PHE A 173 7.98 -6.94 -2.72
CA PHE A 173 9.39 -7.13 -2.38
C PHE A 173 10.32 -6.40 -3.35
N ILE A 174 10.11 -6.57 -4.67
CA ILE A 174 10.92 -5.93 -5.71
C ILE A 174 10.79 -4.41 -5.62
N MET A 175 9.58 -3.88 -5.54
CA MET A 175 9.32 -2.43 -5.47
C MET A 175 9.86 -1.82 -4.18
N THR A 176 9.73 -2.53 -3.06
CA THR A 176 10.37 -2.11 -1.80
C THR A 176 11.87 -1.93 -1.99
N ILE A 177 12.56 -2.92 -2.57
CA ILE A 177 14.01 -2.84 -2.79
C ILE A 177 14.37 -1.71 -3.75
N LEU A 178 13.70 -1.63 -4.91
CA LEU A 178 14.00 -0.65 -5.95
C LEU A 178 13.80 0.79 -5.46
N ILE A 179 12.67 1.07 -4.82
CA ILE A 179 12.38 2.40 -4.28
C ILE A 179 13.34 2.73 -3.15
N SER A 180 13.59 1.81 -2.20
CA SER A 180 14.53 2.04 -1.10
C SER A 180 15.95 2.32 -1.60
N ALA A 181 16.40 1.57 -2.60
CA ALA A 181 17.72 1.76 -3.21
C ALA A 181 17.78 3.10 -3.96
N GLY A 182 16.76 3.42 -4.76
CA GLY A 182 16.67 4.70 -5.46
C GLY A 182 16.71 5.88 -4.49
N LEU A 183 15.91 5.83 -3.44
CA LEU A 183 15.90 6.81 -2.36
C LEU A 183 17.29 6.97 -1.72
N HIS A 184 17.89 5.88 -1.24
CA HIS A 184 19.15 5.97 -0.51
C HIS A 184 20.31 6.42 -1.41
N PHE A 185 20.49 5.80 -2.58
CA PHE A 185 21.68 6.04 -3.40
C PHE A 185 21.61 7.32 -4.22
N ILE A 186 20.41 7.75 -4.65
CA ILE A 186 20.25 8.95 -5.47
C ILE A 186 20.12 10.19 -4.59
N THR A 187 19.27 10.13 -3.55
CA THR A 187 18.95 11.31 -2.73
C THR A 187 19.67 11.36 -1.39
N ARG A 188 20.48 10.34 -1.06
CA ARG A 188 21.24 10.23 0.20
C ARG A 188 20.37 10.28 1.45
N ILE A 189 19.08 9.94 1.32
CA ILE A 189 18.20 9.74 2.47
C ILE A 189 18.77 8.60 3.32
N GLU A 190 18.66 8.74 4.64
CA GLU A 190 19.10 7.73 5.59
C GLU A 190 18.51 6.35 5.25
N TYR A 191 19.36 5.33 5.26
CA TYR A 191 19.00 3.99 4.81
C TYR A 191 17.75 3.43 5.51
N GLN A 192 17.62 3.67 6.82
CA GLN A 192 16.47 3.21 7.59
C GLN A 192 15.16 3.84 7.09
N LEU A 193 15.15 5.16 6.85
CA LEU A 193 13.98 5.85 6.33
C LEU A 193 13.68 5.43 4.88
N ALA A 194 14.71 5.26 4.06
CA ALA A 194 14.56 4.82 2.67
C ALA A 194 13.88 3.43 2.59
N ILE A 195 14.29 2.47 3.43
CA ILE A 195 13.64 1.15 3.53
C ILE A 195 12.17 1.30 3.88
N VAL A 196 11.87 2.14 4.88
CA VAL A 196 10.49 2.28 5.34
C VAL A 196 9.60 2.91 4.27
N LEU A 197 10.06 3.97 3.61
CA LEU A 197 9.31 4.59 2.52
C LEU A 197 9.16 3.64 1.32
N GLY A 198 10.19 2.87 0.99
CA GLY A 198 10.10 1.82 -0.02
C GLY A 198 9.09 0.73 0.35
N LEU A 199 9.04 0.32 1.62
CA LEU A 199 8.07 -0.67 2.11
C LEU A 199 6.64 -0.15 2.03
N ILE A 200 6.41 1.11 2.43
CA ILE A 200 5.10 1.77 2.27
C ILE A 200 4.70 1.80 0.80
N PHE A 201 5.64 2.18 -0.08
CA PHE A 201 5.38 2.19 -1.50
C PHE A 201 5.01 0.81 -2.02
N GLY A 202 5.83 -0.22 -1.76
CA GLY A 202 5.58 -1.59 -2.19
C GLY A 202 4.23 -2.13 -1.73
N ILE A 203 3.85 -1.90 -0.47
CA ILE A 203 2.57 -2.35 0.09
C ILE A 203 1.38 -1.59 -0.52
N LEU A 204 1.47 -0.25 -0.61
CA LEU A 204 0.38 0.54 -1.14
C LEU A 204 0.18 0.32 -2.64
N ASN A 205 1.25 -0.01 -3.40
CA ASN A 205 1.19 -0.29 -4.83
C ASN A 205 0.21 -1.42 -5.20
N ILE A 206 -0.12 -2.30 -4.24
CA ILE A 206 -1.14 -3.34 -4.40
C ILE A 206 -2.50 -2.74 -4.78
N VAL A 207 -2.82 -1.53 -4.31
CA VAL A 207 -4.06 -0.82 -4.65
C VAL A 207 -3.86 -0.11 -6.00
N PRO A 208 -4.52 -0.57 -7.08
CA PRO A 208 -4.26 -0.02 -8.41
C PRO A 208 -4.59 1.46 -8.50
N TYR A 209 -3.73 2.22 -9.18
CA TYR A 209 -3.82 3.67 -9.42
C TYR A 209 -3.74 4.56 -8.16
N ALA A 210 -4.50 4.25 -7.11
CA ALA A 210 -4.54 5.02 -5.88
C ALA A 210 -3.28 4.80 -5.03
N GLY A 211 -2.81 3.56 -4.94
CA GLY A 211 -1.64 3.14 -4.18
C GLY A 211 -0.38 3.94 -4.47
N PRO A 212 0.12 3.94 -5.73
CA PRO A 212 1.31 4.69 -6.10
C PRO A 212 1.21 6.20 -5.83
N LEU A 213 0.02 6.78 -6.05
CA LEU A 213 -0.22 8.20 -5.80
C LEU A 213 -0.11 8.51 -4.30
N ILE A 214 -0.84 7.77 -3.46
CA ILE A 214 -0.83 7.95 -2.00
C ILE A 214 0.58 7.73 -1.44
N ALA A 215 1.24 6.65 -1.85
CA ALA A 215 2.58 6.32 -1.41
C ALA A 215 3.61 7.38 -1.81
N GLY A 216 3.58 7.83 -3.07
CA GLY A 216 4.46 8.87 -3.57
C GLY A 216 4.26 10.19 -2.82
N THR A 217 3.01 10.59 -2.59
CA THR A 217 2.70 11.81 -1.81
C THR A 217 3.21 11.72 -0.38
N ILE A 218 2.88 10.63 0.35
CA ILE A 218 3.35 10.43 1.73
C ILE A 218 4.89 10.40 1.77
N GLY A 219 5.50 9.67 0.84
CA GLY A 219 6.96 9.53 0.78
C GLY A 219 7.67 10.85 0.51
N ILE A 220 7.15 11.69 -0.39
CA ILE A 220 7.71 13.02 -0.65
C ILE A 220 7.57 13.92 0.58
N ILE A 221 6.39 13.97 1.20
CA ILE A 221 6.15 14.82 2.38
C ILE A 221 7.10 14.43 3.51
N VAL A 222 7.15 13.13 3.85
CA VAL A 222 8.01 12.63 4.91
C VAL A 222 9.48 12.93 4.60
N ALA A 223 9.96 12.60 3.40
CA ALA A 223 11.36 12.81 3.03
C ALA A 223 11.77 14.30 3.07
N VAL A 224 10.88 15.22 2.68
CA VAL A 224 11.14 16.66 2.76
C VAL A 224 11.25 17.12 4.21
N VAL A 225 10.31 16.70 5.06
CA VAL A 225 10.28 17.11 6.47
C VAL A 225 11.47 16.54 7.26
N THR A 226 11.84 15.28 7.00
CA THR A 226 12.83 14.59 7.85
C THR A 226 14.25 14.66 7.32
N SER A 227 14.43 14.83 6.01
CA SER A 227 15.71 14.51 5.36
C SER A 227 16.21 15.54 4.35
N TYR A 228 15.43 16.56 3.99
CA TYR A 228 15.89 17.61 3.09
C TYR A 228 17.15 18.33 3.64
N ALA A 229 17.15 18.70 4.92
CA ALA A 229 18.27 19.42 5.52
C ALA A 229 19.58 18.61 5.55
N THR A 230 19.48 17.28 5.50
CA THR A 230 20.62 16.36 5.61
C THR A 230 21.01 15.70 4.28
N SER A 231 20.19 15.85 3.23
CA SER A 231 20.39 15.16 1.95
C SER A 231 21.49 15.75 1.06
N GLY A 232 22.05 16.91 1.46
CA GLY A 232 23.15 17.56 0.73
C GLY A 232 22.73 18.22 -0.58
N TYR A 233 21.42 18.41 -0.79
CA TYR A 233 20.88 19.16 -1.93
C TYR A 233 20.98 20.66 -1.67
N SER A 234 21.31 21.42 -2.71
CA SER A 234 21.45 22.88 -2.65
C SER A 234 20.12 23.63 -2.60
N SER A 235 19.01 22.98 -2.95
CA SER A 235 17.67 23.58 -2.97
C SER A 235 16.58 22.53 -2.67
N PRO A 236 15.49 22.90 -1.96
CA PRO A 236 14.36 21.99 -1.73
C PRO A 236 13.70 21.54 -3.04
N SER A 237 13.67 22.42 -4.04
CA SER A 237 13.04 22.11 -5.33
C SER A 237 13.76 20.98 -6.08
N LEU A 238 15.09 20.99 -6.06
CA LEU A 238 15.92 19.93 -6.67
C LEU A 238 15.72 18.58 -5.97
N PHE A 239 15.59 18.58 -4.65
CA PHE A 239 15.31 17.36 -3.88
C PHE A 239 13.92 16.79 -4.18
N ILE A 240 12.90 17.65 -4.25
CA ILE A 240 11.53 17.23 -4.61
C ILE A 240 11.48 16.68 -6.04
N ILE A 241 12.14 17.35 -7.00
CA ILE A 241 12.21 16.87 -8.39
C ILE A 241 12.89 15.50 -8.46
N ALA A 242 14.02 15.30 -7.77
CA ALA A 242 14.67 14.01 -7.69
C ALA A 242 13.74 12.95 -7.10
N MET A 243 12.95 13.31 -6.09
CA MET A 243 12.01 12.41 -5.47
C MET A 243 10.86 12.00 -6.39
N VAL A 244 10.22 12.97 -7.04
CA VAL A 244 9.17 12.71 -8.03
C VAL A 244 9.71 11.85 -9.17
N ALA A 245 10.92 12.13 -9.66
CA ALA A 245 11.55 11.36 -10.71
C ALA A 245 11.78 9.89 -10.32
N ILE A 246 12.18 9.62 -9.07
CA ILE A 246 12.32 8.26 -8.54
C ILE A 246 10.96 7.55 -8.51
N TYR A 247 9.95 8.14 -7.86
CA TYR A 247 8.65 7.49 -7.72
C TYR A 247 7.97 7.26 -9.08
N VAL A 248 7.97 8.27 -9.96
CA VAL A 248 7.39 8.14 -11.31
C VAL A 248 8.19 7.16 -12.15
N GLY A 249 9.53 7.26 -12.14
CA GLY A 249 10.40 6.38 -12.92
C GLY A 249 10.23 4.91 -12.56
N PHE A 250 10.20 4.59 -11.26
CA PHE A 250 9.97 3.22 -10.81
C PHE A 250 8.52 2.78 -10.98
N ASN A 251 7.53 3.68 -10.87
CA ASN A 251 6.14 3.33 -11.16
C ASN A 251 5.91 3.02 -12.66
N MET A 252 6.62 3.71 -13.56
CA MET A 252 6.63 3.37 -14.99
C MET A 252 7.31 2.02 -15.22
N LEU A 253 8.46 1.78 -14.59
CA LEU A 253 9.13 0.48 -14.65
C LEU A 253 8.22 -0.65 -14.16
N ASP A 254 7.45 -0.39 -13.11
CA ASP A 254 6.49 -1.35 -12.60
C ASP A 254 5.37 -1.64 -13.60
N THR A 255 4.70 -0.59 -14.07
CA THR A 255 3.55 -0.69 -14.99
C THR A 255 3.93 -1.35 -16.31
N TYR A 256 5.11 -1.04 -16.87
CA TYR A 256 5.51 -1.49 -18.20
C TYR A 256 6.39 -2.75 -18.21
N LEU A 257 7.09 -3.08 -17.12
CA LEU A 257 7.99 -4.24 -17.07
C LEU A 257 7.60 -5.22 -15.98
N ILE A 258 7.53 -4.79 -14.71
CA ILE A 258 7.33 -5.72 -13.59
C ILE A 258 5.96 -6.37 -13.66
N GLN A 259 4.88 -5.57 -13.77
CA GLN A 259 3.52 -6.09 -13.81
C GLN A 259 3.30 -7.07 -14.98
N PRO A 260 3.71 -6.77 -16.23
CA PRO A 260 3.64 -7.76 -17.30
C PRO A 260 4.45 -9.03 -17.00
N LEU A 261 5.66 -8.93 -16.46
CA LEU A 261 6.49 -10.11 -16.16
C LEU A 261 5.85 -10.98 -15.07
N ILE A 262 5.25 -10.36 -14.05
CA ILE A 262 4.63 -11.06 -12.92
C ILE A 262 3.24 -11.61 -13.27
N TYR A 263 2.42 -10.83 -13.99
CA TYR A 263 0.99 -11.12 -14.21
C TYR A 263 0.63 -11.59 -15.62
N SER A 264 1.57 -11.65 -16.58
CA SER A 264 1.30 -11.97 -18.00
C SER A 264 0.51 -13.26 -18.25
N SER A 265 0.54 -14.22 -17.32
CA SER A 265 -0.17 -15.49 -17.46
C SER A 265 -1.49 -15.59 -16.69
N SER A 266 -1.79 -14.62 -15.82
CA SER A 266 -2.82 -14.78 -14.79
C SER A 266 -4.18 -14.18 -15.17
N ILE A 267 -4.23 -13.15 -16.01
CA ILE A 267 -5.50 -12.44 -16.30
C ILE A 267 -5.54 -12.00 -17.76
N LYS A 268 -6.26 -12.74 -18.61
CA LYS A 268 -6.50 -12.38 -20.03
C LYS A 268 -7.59 -11.32 -20.18
N ALA A 269 -7.65 -10.32 -19.31
CA ALA A 269 -8.71 -9.31 -19.30
C ALA A 269 -8.35 -8.12 -20.18
N HIS A 270 -9.37 -7.55 -20.83
CA HIS A 270 -9.17 -6.29 -21.51
C HIS A 270 -8.89 -5.19 -20.46
N PRO A 271 -7.92 -4.27 -20.68
CA PRO A 271 -7.60 -3.21 -19.71
C PRO A 271 -8.82 -2.38 -19.28
N LEU A 272 -9.75 -2.13 -20.22
CA LEU A 272 -11.02 -1.45 -19.92
C LEU A 272 -11.88 -2.19 -18.89
N GLU A 273 -11.95 -3.52 -18.95
CA GLU A 273 -12.74 -4.31 -17.99
C GLU A 273 -12.15 -4.18 -16.58
N ILE A 274 -10.83 -4.32 -16.46
CA ILE A 274 -10.12 -4.16 -15.17
C ILE A 274 -10.33 -2.75 -14.62
N PHE A 275 -10.18 -1.72 -15.46
CA PHE A 275 -10.44 -0.34 -15.06
C PHE A 275 -11.86 -0.13 -14.54
N LEU A 276 -12.89 -0.62 -15.25
CA LEU A 276 -14.28 -0.49 -14.83
C LEU A 276 -14.57 -1.23 -13.53
N VAL A 277 -14.04 -2.44 -13.35
CA VAL A 277 -14.21 -3.23 -12.12
C VAL A 277 -13.55 -2.52 -10.93
N ILE A 278 -12.34 -1.97 -11.11
CA ILE A 278 -11.65 -1.20 -10.06
C ILE A 278 -12.45 0.05 -9.71
N LEU A 279 -12.98 0.77 -10.71
CA LEU A 279 -13.78 1.98 -10.49
C LEU A 279 -15.05 1.68 -9.69
N LEU A 280 -15.80 0.64 -10.09
CA LEU A 280 -17.02 0.21 -9.41
C LEU A 280 -16.73 -0.28 -7.98
N SER A 281 -15.70 -1.12 -7.82
CA SER A 281 -15.33 -1.64 -6.50
C SER A 281 -14.79 -0.55 -5.59
N GLY A 282 -14.07 0.43 -6.15
CA GLY A 282 -13.61 1.63 -5.45
C GLY A 282 -14.76 2.52 -4.99
N TYR A 283 -15.81 2.66 -5.80
CA TYR A 283 -17.01 3.38 -5.40
C TYR A 283 -17.76 2.67 -4.25
N MET A 284 -17.85 1.33 -4.29
CA MET A 284 -18.59 0.55 -3.29
C MET A 284 -17.82 0.35 -1.98
N GLY A 285 -16.51 0.12 -2.05
CA GLY A 285 -15.69 -0.35 -0.93
C GLY A 285 -14.39 0.43 -0.72
N GLY A 286 -14.21 1.57 -1.40
CA GLY A 286 -12.99 2.37 -1.30
C GLY A 286 -11.73 1.61 -1.69
N ALA A 287 -10.62 1.88 -1.00
CA ALA A 287 -9.34 1.22 -1.24
C ALA A 287 -9.40 -0.30 -1.05
N VAL A 288 -10.19 -0.79 -0.08
CA VAL A 288 -10.38 -2.23 0.14
C VAL A 288 -11.11 -2.86 -1.04
N GLY A 289 -12.14 -2.19 -1.57
CA GLY A 289 -12.83 -2.62 -2.78
C GLY A 289 -11.91 -2.68 -3.99
N MET A 290 -11.06 -1.68 -4.20
CA MET A 290 -10.07 -1.67 -5.28
C MET A 290 -9.06 -2.82 -5.17
N LEU A 291 -8.62 -3.16 -3.96
CA LEU A 291 -7.69 -4.29 -3.71
C LEU A 291 -8.34 -5.63 -4.07
N VAL A 292 -9.60 -5.83 -3.70
CA VAL A 292 -10.32 -7.10 -3.93
C VAL A 292 -10.87 -7.21 -5.37
N ALA A 293 -10.96 -6.09 -6.10
CA ALA A 293 -11.51 -6.00 -7.45
C ALA A 293 -10.94 -7.04 -8.42
N ILE A 294 -9.60 -7.08 -8.53
CA ILE A 294 -8.88 -7.95 -9.47
C ILE A 294 -9.09 -9.44 -9.12
N PRO A 295 -8.79 -9.92 -7.90
CA PRO A 295 -8.97 -11.33 -7.57
C PRO A 295 -10.43 -11.78 -7.66
N ALA A 296 -11.38 -10.93 -7.25
CA ALA A 296 -12.81 -11.24 -7.37
C ALA A 296 -13.22 -11.39 -8.85
N TYR A 297 -12.80 -10.47 -9.72
CA TYR A 297 -13.05 -10.56 -11.14
C TYR A 297 -12.41 -11.82 -11.77
N THR A 298 -11.18 -12.16 -11.37
CA THR A 298 -10.51 -13.39 -11.83
C THR A 298 -11.33 -14.63 -11.47
N VAL A 299 -11.87 -14.71 -10.25
CA VAL A 299 -12.73 -15.84 -9.83
C VAL A 299 -14.00 -15.89 -10.66
N VAL A 300 -14.75 -14.77 -10.73
CA VAL A 300 -16.04 -14.70 -11.46
C VAL A 300 -15.87 -15.13 -12.91
N ARG A 301 -14.79 -14.70 -13.56
CA ARG A 301 -14.54 -15.02 -14.96
C ARG A 301 -14.29 -16.50 -15.24
N VAL A 302 -13.81 -17.27 -14.27
CA VAL A 302 -13.61 -18.72 -14.45
C VAL A 302 -14.95 -19.47 -14.52
N PHE A 303 -16.02 -18.88 -13.94
CA PHE A 303 -17.36 -19.46 -13.93
C PHE A 303 -18.27 -18.94 -15.05
N ALA A 304 -17.89 -17.85 -15.73
CA ALA A 304 -18.62 -17.25 -16.85
C ALA A 304 -18.23 -17.91 -18.19
#